data_AF-F7S9S6-F1
#
_entry.id   AF-F7S9S6-F1
#
_cell.length_a   1.000
_cell.length_b   1.000
_cell.length_c   1.000
_cell.angle_alpha   90.00
_cell.angle_beta   90.00
_cell.angle_gamma   90.00
#
_symmetry.space_group_name_H-M   'P 1'
#
loop_
_entity.id
_entity.type
_entity.pdbx_description
1 polymer ?
#
loop_
_entity_poly.entity_id
_entity_poly.type
_entity_poly.pdbx_seq_one_letter_code
_entity_poly.pdbx_strand_id
1 'polypeptide(L)'
;MPPKLNASQDDLELFRSRLENIIDQRHPLVRLARLIDWRVFEERFGSLYAEAAGRPALPTRLMVALHLLKHMDGLSDEAICARYLDSPYVQAFCGETHFQHTLPLDRSSMTRWRKRIGPERMEALLAETLAAAERGGAVAEKHYKRVTIDTTVQPKAVTHPTDSKLLHSGIETLARMARKHGITL
;
A
#
# COMPACT_ATOMS: atom_id res chain seq x y z
N MET A 1 24.06 48.45 -19.36
CA MET A 1 24.25 47.50 -18.24
C MET A 1 24.01 46.10 -18.78
N PRO A 2 24.96 45.15 -18.66
CA PRO A 2 24.62 43.76 -18.91
C PRO A 2 23.65 43.26 -17.82
N PRO A 3 22.68 42.40 -18.14
CA PRO A 3 21.74 41.86 -17.17
C PRO A 3 22.49 40.98 -16.16
N LYS A 4 22.07 41.01 -14.88
CA LYS A 4 22.65 40.19 -13.82
C LYS A 4 22.56 38.72 -14.21
N LEU A 5 23.70 38.03 -14.25
CA LEU A 5 23.78 36.58 -14.36
C LEU A 5 22.95 35.96 -13.24
N ASN A 6 22.01 35.09 -13.60
CA ASN A 6 21.24 34.30 -12.65
C ASN A 6 22.21 33.56 -11.73
N ALA A 7 21.97 33.60 -10.42
CA ALA A 7 22.74 32.82 -9.45
C ALA A 7 22.80 31.36 -9.90
N SER A 8 23.97 30.75 -9.77
CA SER A 8 24.21 29.32 -9.99
C SER A 8 23.14 28.50 -9.27
N GLN A 9 22.58 27.46 -9.91
CA GLN A 9 21.63 26.54 -9.25
C GLN A 9 22.20 25.94 -7.96
N ASP A 10 23.53 25.77 -7.89
CA ASP A 10 24.24 25.25 -6.72
C ASP A 10 24.13 26.15 -5.48
N ASP A 11 24.10 27.49 -5.65
CA ASP A 11 23.96 28.42 -4.52
C ASP A 11 22.54 28.37 -3.91
N LEU A 12 21.55 27.91 -4.67
CA LEU A 12 20.16 27.77 -4.24
C LEU A 12 19.88 26.41 -3.57
N GLU A 13 20.70 25.38 -3.79
CA GLU A 13 20.53 24.07 -3.13
C GLU A 13 20.74 24.17 -1.62
N LEU A 14 21.62 25.05 -1.15
CA LEU A 14 21.84 25.32 0.27
C LEU A 14 20.58 25.87 0.98
N PHE A 15 19.68 26.52 0.23
CA PHE A 15 18.43 27.10 0.74
C PHE A 15 17.21 26.19 0.55
N ARG A 16 17.40 24.94 0.09
CA ARG A 16 16.29 24.00 -0.01
C ARG A 16 15.71 23.73 1.37
N SER A 17 14.43 24.06 1.53
CA SER A 17 13.69 23.74 2.74
C SER A 17 13.55 22.21 2.87
N ARG A 18 13.92 21.67 4.03
CA ARG A 18 13.70 20.26 4.35
C ARG A 18 12.21 19.96 4.39
N LEU A 19 11.81 18.77 3.93
CA LEU A 19 10.40 18.34 3.93
C LEU A 19 9.78 18.43 5.32
N GLU A 20 10.53 18.12 6.37
CA GLU A 20 10.08 18.21 7.76
C GLU A 20 9.59 19.62 8.17
N ASN A 21 10.10 20.67 7.52
CA ASN A 21 9.73 22.06 7.79
C ASN A 21 8.52 22.51 6.95
N ILE A 22 8.13 21.75 5.93
CA ILE A 22 7.07 22.12 4.97
C ILE A 22 5.79 21.33 5.23
N ILE A 23 5.92 20.05 5.63
CA ILE A 23 4.78 19.12 5.77
C ILE A 23 4.18 19.15 7.18
N ASP A 24 2.86 18.95 7.29
CA ASP A 24 2.22 18.79 8.60
C ASP A 24 2.66 17.47 9.25
N GLN A 25 3.30 17.58 10.42
CA GLN A 25 3.80 16.44 11.19
C GLN A 25 2.69 15.54 11.75
N ARG A 26 1.44 16.01 11.74
CA ARG A 26 0.24 15.26 12.15
C ARG A 26 -0.37 14.46 11.00
N HIS A 27 0.10 14.66 9.76
CA HIS A 27 -0.43 13.98 8.59
C HIS A 27 -0.32 12.45 8.76
N PRO A 28 -1.35 11.66 8.37
CA PRO A 28 -1.39 10.21 8.59
C PRO A 28 -0.16 9.47 8.08
N LEU A 29 0.33 9.81 6.88
CA LEU A 29 1.55 9.19 6.33
C LEU A 29 2.80 9.51 7.16
N VAL A 30 2.93 10.72 7.71
CA VAL A 30 4.09 11.09 8.53
C VAL A 30 4.06 10.30 9.85
N ARG A 31 2.87 10.15 10.44
CA ARG A 31 2.68 9.32 11.64
C ARG A 31 2.96 7.85 11.35
N LEU A 32 2.45 7.32 10.24
CA LEU A 32 2.69 5.94 9.82
C LEU A 32 4.18 5.67 9.58
N ALA A 33 4.90 6.59 8.94
CA ALA A 33 6.34 6.46 8.72
C ALA A 33 7.14 6.34 10.02
N ARG A 34 6.67 6.96 11.12
CA ARG A 34 7.30 6.85 12.44
C ARG A 34 6.98 5.53 13.15
N LEU A 35 5.86 4.90 12.81
CA LEU A 35 5.45 3.63 13.39
C LEU A 35 6.15 2.44 12.76
N ILE A 36 6.59 2.54 11.51
CA ILE A 36 7.28 1.46 10.78
C ILE A 36 8.76 1.42 11.17
N ASP A 37 9.28 0.26 11.59
CA ASP A 37 10.73 0.06 11.76
C ASP A 37 11.37 -0.28 10.42
N TRP A 38 11.87 0.76 9.75
CA TRP A 38 12.48 0.63 8.43
C TRP A 38 13.78 -0.21 8.43
N ARG A 39 14.45 -0.36 9.58
CA ARG A 39 15.71 -1.13 9.68
C ARG A 39 15.50 -2.60 9.39
N VAL A 40 14.33 -3.15 9.75
CA VAL A 40 13.95 -4.53 9.47
C VAL A 40 14.02 -4.82 7.97
N PHE A 41 13.67 -3.85 7.13
CA PHE A 41 13.76 -4.01 5.68
C PHE A 41 15.18 -3.92 5.16
N GLU A 42 16.01 -3.02 5.70
CA GLU A 42 17.43 -2.94 5.33
C GLU A 42 18.17 -4.24 5.70
N GLU A 43 17.89 -4.82 6.87
CA GLU A 43 18.51 -6.09 7.28
C GLU A 43 18.07 -7.27 6.39
N ARG A 44 16.77 -7.36 6.07
CA ARG A 44 16.22 -8.49 5.31
C ARG A 44 16.46 -8.39 3.81
N PHE A 45 16.53 -7.18 3.26
CA PHE A 45 16.71 -6.92 1.83
C PHE A 45 18.11 -6.45 1.46
N GLY A 46 18.92 -6.01 2.43
CA GLY A 46 20.29 -5.53 2.22
C GLY A 46 21.19 -6.54 1.51
N SER A 47 21.05 -7.82 1.85
CA SER A 47 21.77 -8.94 1.20
C SER A 47 21.45 -9.11 -0.30
N LEU A 48 20.41 -8.45 -0.83
CA LEU A 48 20.04 -8.50 -2.24
C LEU A 48 20.72 -7.41 -3.08
N TYR A 49 21.49 -6.51 -2.45
CA TYR A 49 22.24 -5.47 -3.12
C TYR A 49 23.73 -5.84 -3.10
N ALA A 50 24.38 -5.79 -4.26
CA ALA A 50 25.80 -6.05 -4.36
C ALA A 50 26.61 -4.85 -3.84
N GLU A 51 27.61 -5.09 -3.00
CA GLU A 51 28.41 -4.03 -2.35
C GLU A 51 29.35 -3.28 -3.32
N ALA A 52 29.73 -3.85 -4.47
CA ALA A 52 30.95 -3.40 -5.15
C ALA A 52 30.93 -3.26 -6.68
N ALA A 53 29.82 -3.44 -7.40
CA ALA A 53 29.84 -3.23 -8.87
C ALA A 53 28.51 -2.74 -9.46
N GLY A 54 28.51 -1.52 -10.03
CA GLY A 54 27.44 -0.97 -10.87
C GLY A 54 26.73 0.28 -10.30
N ARG A 55 25.60 0.65 -10.92
CA ARG A 55 24.75 1.76 -10.45
C ARG A 55 24.30 1.48 -9.00
N PRO A 56 24.41 2.45 -8.08
CA PRO A 56 23.97 2.28 -6.71
C PRO A 56 22.54 1.76 -6.65
N ALA A 57 22.29 0.82 -5.73
CA ALA A 57 20.95 0.36 -5.46
C ALA A 57 20.05 1.52 -5.04
N LEU A 58 18.77 1.45 -5.42
CA LEU A 58 17.77 2.36 -4.88
C LEU A 58 17.64 2.13 -3.37
N PRO A 59 17.40 3.17 -2.55
CA PRO A 59 17.18 3.01 -1.12
C PRO A 59 16.08 1.99 -0.84
N THR A 60 16.30 1.07 0.12
CA THR A 60 15.32 0.04 0.44
C THR A 60 14.02 0.66 0.92
N ARG A 61 14.12 1.69 1.78
CA ARG A 61 12.96 2.46 2.25
C ARG A 61 12.12 3.00 1.10
N LEU A 62 12.73 3.61 0.08
CA LEU A 62 12.01 4.13 -1.09
C LEU A 62 11.20 3.02 -1.78
N MET A 63 11.84 1.89 -2.05
CA MET A 63 11.18 0.79 -2.76
C MET A 63 10.06 0.16 -1.95
N VAL A 64 10.27 -0.08 -0.65
CA VAL A 64 9.25 -0.62 0.25
C VAL A 64 8.08 0.36 0.39
N ALA A 65 8.37 1.63 0.64
CA ALA A 65 7.37 2.66 0.84
C ALA A 65 6.44 2.83 -0.38
N LEU A 66 7.00 2.84 -1.59
CA LEU A 66 6.20 2.90 -2.82
C LEU A 66 5.28 1.69 -2.96
N HIS A 67 5.75 0.48 -2.62
CA HIS A 67 4.92 -0.72 -2.69
C HIS A 67 3.82 -0.74 -1.62
N LEU A 68 4.12 -0.26 -0.41
CA LEU A 68 3.14 -0.11 0.65
C LEU A 68 2.02 0.85 0.25
N LEU A 69 2.37 2.07 -0.18
CA LEU A 69 1.40 3.07 -0.61
C LEU A 69 0.60 2.60 -1.82
N LYS A 70 1.27 2.00 -2.80
CA LYS A 70 0.61 1.39 -3.95
C LYS A 70 -0.46 0.39 -3.53
N HIS A 71 -0.15 -0.49 -2.58
CA HIS A 71 -1.09 -1.52 -2.14
C HIS A 71 -2.22 -0.95 -1.28
N MET A 72 -1.91 -0.05 -0.36
CA MET A 72 -2.89 0.62 0.50
C MET A 72 -3.95 1.37 -0.32
N ASP A 73 -3.53 2.02 -1.40
CA ASP A 73 -4.40 2.88 -2.21
C ASP A 73 -4.88 2.21 -3.52
N GLY A 74 -4.54 0.94 -3.75
CA GLY A 74 -4.95 0.20 -4.95
C GLY A 74 -4.40 0.77 -6.27
N LEU A 75 -3.20 1.37 -6.25
CA LEU A 75 -2.61 2.07 -7.39
C LEU A 75 -1.83 1.13 -8.33
N SER A 76 -1.63 1.56 -9.58
CA SER A 76 -0.65 0.94 -10.50
C SER A 76 0.79 1.40 -10.18
N ASP A 77 1.80 0.78 -10.80
CA ASP A 77 3.19 1.24 -10.66
C ASP A 77 3.36 2.67 -11.22
N GLU A 78 2.68 2.99 -12.31
CA GLU A 78 2.69 4.32 -12.93
C GLU A 78 2.01 5.35 -12.04
N ALA A 79 0.85 5.01 -11.47
CA ALA A 79 0.07 5.93 -10.66
C ALA A 79 0.81 6.29 -9.35
N ILE A 80 1.48 5.35 -8.71
CA ILE A 80 2.29 5.67 -7.52
C ILE A 80 3.54 6.49 -7.87
N CYS A 81 4.17 6.25 -9.03
CA CYS A 81 5.29 7.06 -9.50
C CYS A 81 4.87 8.51 -9.80
N ALA A 82 3.68 8.72 -10.38
CA ALA A 82 3.13 10.05 -10.59
C ALA A 82 2.82 10.73 -9.24
N ARG A 83 2.13 10.03 -8.33
CA ARG A 83 1.82 10.53 -6.99
C ARG A 83 3.07 10.89 -6.18
N TYR A 84 4.17 10.16 -6.36
CA TYR A 84 5.45 10.48 -5.75
C TYR A 84 5.95 11.87 -6.15
N LEU A 85 5.80 12.26 -7.42
CA LEU A 85 6.24 13.57 -7.91
C LEU A 85 5.36 14.72 -7.40
N ASP A 86 4.07 14.44 -7.17
CA ASP A 86 3.11 15.49 -6.80
C ASP A 86 2.98 15.71 -5.29
N SER A 87 3.41 14.74 -4.46
CA SER A 87 3.11 14.75 -3.03
C SER A 87 4.35 14.77 -2.12
N PRO A 88 4.61 15.88 -1.39
CA PRO A 88 5.73 15.94 -0.45
C PRO A 88 5.58 14.95 0.71
N TYR A 89 4.34 14.58 1.06
CA TYR A 89 4.06 13.57 2.08
C TYR A 89 4.46 12.16 1.62
N VAL A 90 4.26 11.82 0.35
CA VAL A 90 4.70 10.54 -0.22
C VAL A 90 6.22 10.46 -0.25
N GLN A 91 6.90 11.54 -0.65
CA GLN A 91 8.36 11.59 -0.66
C GLN A 91 8.94 11.49 0.75
N ALA A 92 8.36 12.21 1.72
CA ALA A 92 8.75 12.10 3.12
C ALA A 92 8.52 10.69 3.68
N PHE A 93 7.41 10.02 3.30
CA PHE A 93 7.16 8.62 3.65
C PHE A 93 8.25 7.69 3.07
N CYS A 94 8.64 7.92 1.82
CA CYS A 94 9.72 7.21 1.12
C CYS A 94 11.13 7.49 1.66
N GLY A 95 11.30 8.47 2.56
CA GLY A 95 12.57 8.78 3.21
C GLY A 95 13.34 9.94 2.57
N GLU A 96 12.74 10.67 1.65
CA GLU A 96 13.34 11.90 1.12
C GLU A 96 13.44 12.96 2.22
N THR A 97 14.53 13.72 2.18
CA THR A 97 14.77 14.84 3.09
C THR A 97 14.35 16.18 2.50
N HIS A 98 14.36 16.27 1.17
CA HIS A 98 14.00 17.45 0.39
C HIS A 98 13.01 17.05 -0.70
N PHE A 99 12.22 18.00 -1.17
CA PHE A 99 11.27 17.72 -2.24
C PHE A 99 12.01 17.48 -3.56
N GLN A 100 11.69 16.36 -4.20
CA GLN A 100 12.25 15.91 -5.47
C GLN A 100 11.27 16.22 -6.60
N HIS A 101 11.77 16.86 -7.66
CA HIS A 101 10.97 17.15 -8.86
C HIS A 101 11.13 16.09 -9.96
N THR A 102 12.00 15.10 -9.74
CA THR A 102 12.31 14.05 -10.70
C THR A 102 12.25 12.69 -10.01
N LEU A 103 11.84 11.67 -10.76
CA LEU A 103 11.72 10.32 -10.22
C LEU A 103 13.12 9.71 -10.08
N PRO A 104 13.53 9.24 -8.88
CA PRO A 104 14.87 8.67 -8.67
C PRO A 104 15.04 7.28 -9.31
N LEU A 105 13.94 6.67 -9.78
CA LEU A 105 13.89 5.33 -10.34
C LEU A 105 13.26 5.32 -11.73
N ASP A 106 13.58 4.31 -12.52
CA ASP A 106 12.76 3.97 -13.69
C ASP A 106 11.59 3.07 -13.26
N ARG A 107 10.42 3.23 -13.88
CA ARG A 107 9.19 2.48 -13.55
C ARG A 107 9.41 0.97 -13.51
N SER A 108 10.19 0.43 -14.46
CA SER A 108 10.47 -1.02 -14.51
C SER A 108 11.28 -1.53 -13.31
N SER A 109 11.88 -0.63 -12.53
CA SER A 109 12.58 -0.95 -11.27
C SER A 109 11.63 -1.51 -10.21
N MET A 110 10.37 -1.06 -10.17
CA MET A 110 9.38 -1.63 -9.25
C MET A 110 9.10 -3.10 -9.56
N THR A 111 8.94 -3.43 -10.85
CA THR A 111 8.74 -4.82 -11.29
C THR A 111 9.98 -5.67 -11.02
N ARG A 112 11.18 -5.17 -11.34
CA ARG A 112 12.44 -5.88 -11.04
C ARG A 112 12.62 -6.13 -9.55
N TRP A 113 12.28 -5.16 -8.72
CA TRP A 113 12.39 -5.27 -7.27
C TRP A 113 11.47 -6.35 -6.70
N ARG A 114 10.20 -6.42 -7.13
CA ARG A 114 9.29 -7.50 -6.72
C ARG A 114 9.82 -8.88 -7.10
N LYS A 115 10.34 -9.03 -8.33
CA LYS A 115 10.95 -10.27 -8.79
C LYS A 115 12.18 -10.65 -7.98
N ARG A 116 12.99 -9.66 -7.57
CA ARG A 116 14.22 -9.87 -6.78
C ARG A 116 13.93 -10.29 -5.34
N ILE A 117 12.94 -9.68 -4.70
CA ILE A 117 12.57 -10.00 -3.31
C ILE A 117 11.89 -11.36 -3.23
N GLY A 118 10.99 -11.66 -4.17
CA GLY A 118 10.23 -12.90 -4.16
C GLY A 118 9.20 -12.99 -3.03
N PRO A 119 8.42 -14.09 -2.97
CA PRO A 119 7.32 -14.24 -2.03
C PRO A 119 7.78 -14.38 -0.57
N GLU A 120 8.83 -15.17 -0.31
CA GLU A 120 9.30 -15.46 1.06
C GLU A 120 9.68 -14.18 1.82
N ARG A 121 10.40 -13.29 1.16
CA ARG A 121 10.84 -12.03 1.77
C ARG A 121 9.72 -10.99 1.85
N MET A 122 8.63 -11.17 1.10
CA MET A 122 7.43 -10.33 1.22
C MET A 122 6.70 -10.55 2.56
N GLU A 123 6.85 -11.73 3.16
CA GLU A 123 6.30 -12.00 4.50
C GLU A 123 6.88 -11.05 5.55
N ALA A 124 8.12 -10.59 5.35
CA ALA A 124 8.71 -9.55 6.20
C ALA A 124 7.96 -8.22 6.14
N LEU A 125 7.54 -7.83 4.95
CA LEU A 125 6.77 -6.61 4.72
C LEU A 125 5.39 -6.73 5.36
N LEU A 126 4.75 -7.89 5.25
CA LEU A 126 3.48 -8.14 5.93
C LEU A 126 3.64 -8.15 7.46
N ALA A 127 4.64 -8.85 7.99
CA ALA A 127 4.88 -8.92 9.43
C ALA A 127 5.12 -7.54 10.04
N GLU A 128 5.97 -6.73 9.40
CA GLU A 128 6.29 -5.39 9.91
C GLU A 128 5.13 -4.40 9.76
N THR A 129 4.30 -4.53 8.71
CA THR A 129 3.08 -3.70 8.61
C THR A 129 2.04 -4.05 9.67
N LEU A 130 1.89 -5.32 10.02
CA LEU A 130 1.05 -5.76 11.13
C LEU A 130 1.59 -5.24 12.47
N ALA A 131 2.90 -5.37 12.71
CA ALA A 131 3.53 -4.84 13.92
C ALA A 131 3.39 -3.31 14.04
N ALA A 132 3.51 -2.58 12.92
CA ALA A 132 3.25 -1.13 12.89
C ALA A 132 1.79 -0.81 13.20
N ALA A 133 0.84 -1.63 12.73
CA ALA A 133 -0.57 -1.48 13.03
C ALA A 133 -0.90 -1.77 14.51
N GLU A 134 -0.25 -2.75 15.14
CA GLU A 134 -0.33 -2.98 16.59
C GLU A 134 0.22 -1.80 17.38
N ARG A 135 1.42 -1.31 17.03
CA ARG A 135 2.02 -0.12 17.67
C ARG A 135 1.14 1.13 17.53
N GLY A 136 0.44 1.26 16.41
CA GLY A 136 -0.54 2.31 16.16
C GLY A 136 -1.90 2.11 16.84
N GLY A 137 -2.14 0.95 17.47
CA GLY A 137 -3.42 0.58 18.06
C GLY A 137 -4.53 0.27 17.06
N ALA A 138 -4.21 0.12 15.76
CA ALA A 138 -5.17 -0.19 14.71
C ALA A 138 -5.57 -1.67 14.70
N VAL A 139 -4.70 -2.55 15.21
CA VAL A 139 -4.95 -3.98 15.36
C VAL A 139 -4.70 -4.39 16.81
N ALA A 140 -5.54 -5.26 17.34
CA ALA A 140 -5.40 -5.84 18.67
C ALA A 140 -5.22 -7.36 18.56
N GLU A 141 -4.63 -7.98 19.58
CA GLU A 141 -4.32 -9.42 19.59
C GLU A 141 -5.52 -10.31 19.19
N LYS A 142 -6.74 -9.93 19.63
CA LYS A 142 -7.98 -10.63 19.30
C LYS A 142 -8.28 -10.72 17.80
N HIS A 143 -7.78 -9.79 16.99
CA HIS A 143 -8.00 -9.77 15.54
C HIS A 143 -7.19 -10.85 14.82
N TYR A 144 -6.06 -11.31 15.37
CA TYR A 144 -5.28 -12.41 14.78
C TYR A 144 -5.91 -13.79 14.96
N LYS A 145 -6.84 -13.95 15.91
CA LYS A 145 -7.49 -15.24 16.19
C LYS A 145 -8.42 -15.70 15.07
N ARG A 146 -8.89 -14.79 14.22
CA ARG A 146 -9.78 -15.10 13.11
C ARG A 146 -9.55 -14.16 11.94
N VAL A 147 -8.99 -14.70 10.86
CA VAL A 147 -8.91 -14.00 9.58
C VAL A 147 -10.17 -14.34 8.79
N THR A 148 -11.02 -13.34 8.54
CA THR A 148 -12.15 -13.48 7.63
C THR A 148 -11.70 -13.04 6.25
N ILE A 149 -11.56 -14.01 5.34
CA ILE A 149 -11.24 -13.74 3.94
C ILE A 149 -12.56 -13.75 3.19
N ASP A 150 -13.01 -12.57 2.74
CA ASP A 150 -14.17 -12.48 1.85
C ASP A 150 -13.75 -12.86 0.43
N THR A 151 -13.77 -14.16 0.14
CA THR A 151 -13.47 -14.66 -1.22
C THR A 151 -14.73 -14.49 -2.07
N THR A 152 -14.93 -13.33 -2.67
CA THR A 152 -16.01 -13.10 -3.64
C THR A 152 -15.69 -13.71 -5.02
N VAL A 153 -15.36 -15.00 -5.08
CA VAL A 153 -15.48 -15.81 -6.29
C VAL A 153 -15.83 -17.24 -5.90
N GLN A 154 -16.87 -17.41 -5.08
CA GLN A 154 -17.52 -18.70 -5.00
C GLN A 154 -18.55 -18.75 -6.14
N PRO A 155 -18.46 -19.65 -7.12
CA PRO A 155 -19.62 -20.01 -7.92
C PRO A 155 -20.64 -20.57 -6.93
N LYS A 156 -21.50 -19.69 -6.43
CA LYS A 156 -22.66 -20.08 -5.68
C LYS A 156 -23.43 -20.96 -6.65
N ALA A 157 -23.81 -22.17 -6.23
CA ALA A 157 -24.71 -23.03 -6.97
C ALA A 157 -26.11 -22.38 -6.99
N VAL A 158 -26.20 -21.19 -7.59
CA VAL A 158 -27.44 -20.50 -7.85
C VAL A 158 -28.04 -21.28 -9.00
N THR A 159 -29.04 -22.09 -8.68
CA THR A 159 -29.90 -22.66 -9.70
C THR A 159 -30.40 -21.51 -10.56
N HIS A 160 -30.24 -21.61 -11.88
CA HIS A 160 -30.68 -20.58 -12.82
C HIS A 160 -32.15 -20.23 -12.52
N PRO A 161 -32.49 -18.95 -12.28
CA PRO A 161 -33.86 -18.57 -11.92
C PRO A 161 -34.72 -18.74 -13.17
N THR A 162 -35.46 -19.84 -13.23
CA THR A 162 -36.59 -19.99 -14.14
C THR A 162 -37.85 -19.64 -13.38
N ASP A 163 -38.78 -18.95 -14.06
CA ASP A 163 -40.04 -18.51 -13.46
C ASP A 163 -40.79 -19.68 -12.80
N SER A 164 -40.79 -20.85 -13.43
CA SER A 164 -41.39 -22.07 -12.88
C SER A 164 -40.78 -22.50 -11.54
N LYS A 165 -39.45 -22.40 -11.38
CA LYS A 165 -38.77 -22.76 -10.12
C LYS A 165 -39.02 -21.72 -9.03
N LEU A 166 -39.02 -20.43 -9.38
CA LEU A 166 -39.32 -19.35 -8.43
C LEU A 166 -40.76 -19.45 -7.91
N LEU A 167 -41.72 -19.70 -8.81
CA LEU A 167 -43.12 -19.89 -8.46
C LEU A 167 -43.31 -21.13 -7.55
N HIS A 168 -42.69 -22.26 -7.89
CA HIS A 168 -42.76 -23.46 -7.08
C HIS A 168 -42.18 -23.25 -5.67
N SER A 169 -41.01 -22.59 -5.58
CA SER A 169 -40.39 -22.26 -4.29
C SER A 169 -41.25 -21.30 -3.45
N GLY A 170 -41.93 -20.36 -4.10
CA GLY A 170 -42.91 -19.49 -3.44
C GLY A 170 -44.08 -20.27 -2.85
N ILE A 171 -44.64 -21.23 -3.61
CA ILE A 171 -45.73 -22.11 -3.16
C ILE A 171 -45.28 -22.94 -1.95
N GLU A 172 -44.11 -23.58 -2.01
CA GLU A 172 -43.59 -24.38 -0.89
C GLU A 172 -43.39 -23.53 0.37
N THR A 173 -42.90 -22.30 0.20
CA THR A 173 -42.65 -21.38 1.31
C THR A 173 -43.97 -20.94 1.96
N LEU A 174 -44.98 -20.60 1.16
CA LEU A 174 -46.32 -20.26 1.64
C LEU A 174 -47.00 -21.45 2.33
N ALA A 175 -46.92 -22.65 1.77
CA ALA A 175 -47.47 -23.85 2.38
C ALA A 175 -46.78 -24.22 3.70
N ARG A 176 -45.48 -23.93 3.83
CA ARG A 176 -44.73 -24.09 5.08
C ARG A 176 -45.17 -23.08 6.13
N MET A 177 -45.37 -21.82 5.74
CA MET A 177 -45.89 -20.77 6.63
C MET A 177 -47.33 -21.07 7.09
N ALA A 178 -48.21 -21.47 6.18
CA ALA A 178 -49.58 -21.84 6.50
C ALA A 178 -49.65 -22.95 7.55
N ARG A 179 -48.87 -24.03 7.36
CA ARG A 179 -48.74 -25.10 8.36
C ARG A 179 -48.21 -24.61 9.71
N LYS A 180 -47.19 -23.73 9.69
CA LYS A 180 -46.62 -23.14 10.93
C LYS A 180 -47.64 -22.32 11.72
N HIS A 181 -48.56 -21.65 11.02
CA HIS A 181 -49.60 -20.81 11.64
C HIS A 181 -50.93 -21.53 11.83
N GLY A 182 -50.98 -22.86 11.61
CA GLY A 182 -52.20 -23.65 11.79
C GLY A 182 -53.32 -23.30 10.80
N ILE A 183 -52.96 -22.68 9.66
CA ILE A 183 -53.90 -22.38 8.58
C ILE A 183 -54.15 -23.68 7.81
N THR A 184 -55.37 -24.20 7.92
CA THR A 184 -55.84 -25.33 7.13
C THR A 184 -56.04 -24.87 5.69
N LEU A 185 -55.20 -25.37 4.78
CA LEU A 185 -55.29 -25.13 3.34
C LEU A 185 -56.17 -26.19 2.66
#